data_AF-A0A7S3UJ34-F1
#
_entry.id   AF-A0A7S3UJ34-F1
#
_cell.length_a   1.000
_cell.length_b   1.000
_cell.length_c   1.000
_cell.angle_alpha   90.00
_cell.angle_beta   90.00
_cell.angle_gamma   90.00
#
_symmetry.space_group_name_H-M   'P 1'
#
loop_
_entity.id
_entity.type
_entity.pdbx_description
1 polymer ?
#
loop_
_entity_poly.entity_id
_entity_poly.type
_entity_poly.pdbx_seq_one_letter_code
_entity_poly.pdbx_strand_id
1 'polypeptide(L)'
;VLSISSFLQPESQPSVAGLVDALAPAMVYTDAPNAVTNRKLWDAYAAAWDPSADFVKKMSSSLPPGGASIRHVGDEWSDVESFQEVLRDWILPHAGNAIVAEIGSGGGRVAVELSQNGYG
;
A
#
# COMPACT_ATOMS: atom_id res chain seq x y z
N VAL A 1 51.95 14.75 -35.52
CA VAL A 1 50.51 14.74 -35.88
C VAL A 1 49.84 13.73 -34.95
N LEU A 2 49.22 14.22 -33.88
CA LEU A 2 48.49 13.40 -32.91
C LEU A 2 47.08 13.17 -33.46
N SER A 3 46.72 11.91 -33.69
CA SER A 3 45.41 11.54 -34.24
C SER A 3 44.33 11.74 -33.19
N ILE A 4 43.32 12.56 -33.51
CA ILE A 4 42.12 12.84 -32.70
C ILE A 4 41.17 11.61 -32.62
N SER A 5 41.54 10.48 -33.23
CA SER A 5 40.69 9.29 -33.31
C SER A 5 40.54 8.49 -32.01
N SER A 6 41.20 8.87 -30.91
CA SER A 6 41.18 8.10 -29.65
C SER A 6 40.20 8.60 -28.57
N PHE A 7 39.37 9.61 -28.85
CA PHE A 7 38.48 10.22 -27.84
C PHE A 7 36.97 10.07 -28.12
N LEU A 8 36.57 9.30 -29.12
CA LEU A 8 35.17 8.96 -29.35
C LEU A 8 34.98 7.47 -29.11
N GLN A 9 34.98 7.06 -27.84
CA GLN A 9 34.20 5.88 -27.48
C GLN A 9 32.74 6.26 -27.73
N PRO A 10 32.00 5.54 -28.59
CA PRO A 10 30.56 5.74 -28.65
C PRO A 10 30.03 5.35 -27.28
N GLU A 11 29.60 6.34 -26.49
CA GLU A 11 28.69 6.14 -25.37
C GLU A 11 27.60 5.20 -25.90
N SER A 12 27.65 3.94 -25.46
CA SER A 12 26.71 2.92 -25.90
C SER A 12 25.35 3.36 -25.40
N GLN A 13 24.57 4.02 -26.26
CA GLN A 13 23.21 4.38 -25.93
C GLN A 13 22.53 3.09 -25.47
N PRO A 14 21.89 3.09 -24.28
CA PRO A 14 21.20 1.91 -23.82
C PRO A 14 20.25 1.49 -24.94
N SER A 15 20.42 0.25 -25.42
CA SER A 15 19.55 -0.27 -26.45
C SER A 15 18.10 -0.10 -25.98
N VAL A 16 17.17 0.10 -26.91
CA VAL A 16 15.74 0.18 -26.55
C VAL A 16 15.33 -1.01 -25.67
N ALA A 17 15.91 -2.20 -25.93
CA ALA A 17 15.77 -3.38 -25.09
C ALA A 17 16.33 -3.18 -23.66
N GLY A 18 17.54 -2.64 -23.49
CA GLY A 18 18.11 -2.34 -22.17
C GLY A 18 17.34 -1.27 -21.40
N LEU A 19 16.74 -0.29 -22.09
CA LEU A 19 15.85 0.70 -21.48
C LEU A 19 14.53 0.06 -21.03
N VAL A 20 13.95 -0.83 -21.86
CA VAL A 20 12.75 -1.60 -21.51
C VAL A 20 13.00 -2.52 -20.31
N ASP A 21 14.13 -3.21 -20.27
CA ASP A 21 14.51 -4.06 -19.13
C ASP A 21 14.71 -3.25 -17.85
N ALA A 22 15.31 -2.06 -17.94
CA ALA A 22 15.47 -1.17 -16.79
C ALA A 22 14.14 -0.58 -16.28
N LEU A 23 13.15 -0.42 -17.16
CA LEU A 23 11.82 0.11 -16.83
C LEU A 23 10.83 -1.01 -16.41
N ALA A 24 11.09 -2.27 -16.78
CA ALA A 24 10.23 -3.40 -16.45
C ALA A 24 9.92 -3.57 -14.93
N PRO A 25 10.84 -3.28 -13.99
CA PRO A 25 10.52 -3.26 -12.56
C PRO A 25 9.48 -2.21 -12.19
N ALA A 26 9.44 -1.07 -12.87
CA ALA A 26 8.45 -0.01 -12.64
C ALA A 26 7.10 -0.30 -13.33
N MET A 27 7.04 -1.26 -14.26
CA MET A 27 5.80 -1.69 -14.89
C MET A 27 4.99 -2.61 -13.97
N VAL A 28 3.75 -2.23 -13.71
CA VAL A 28 2.84 -2.96 -12.80
C VAL A 28 2.35 -4.27 -13.45
N TYR A 29 2.01 -4.25 -14.73
CA TYR A 29 1.55 -5.42 -15.47
C TYR A 29 2.66 -5.93 -16.39
N THR A 30 3.36 -6.96 -15.92
CA THR A 30 4.29 -7.80 -16.68
C THR A 30 3.81 -9.25 -16.54
N ASP A 31 4.35 -10.23 -17.28
CA ASP A 31 4.09 -11.68 -17.07
C ASP A 31 4.68 -12.20 -15.73
N ALA A 32 4.72 -11.34 -14.70
CA ALA A 32 5.25 -11.66 -13.39
C ALA A 32 4.24 -12.47 -12.57
N PRO A 33 4.71 -13.33 -11.65
CA PRO A 33 3.85 -14.07 -10.73
C PRO A 33 2.95 -13.14 -9.91
N ASN A 34 1.76 -13.62 -9.57
CA ASN A 34 0.75 -12.87 -8.82
C ASN A 34 1.32 -12.13 -7.60
N ALA A 35 2.19 -12.77 -6.81
CA ALA A 35 2.80 -12.17 -5.63
C ALA A 35 3.65 -10.93 -5.95
N VAL A 36 4.37 -10.93 -7.08
CA VAL A 36 5.21 -9.81 -7.50
C VAL A 36 4.35 -8.64 -7.98
N THR A 37 3.32 -8.94 -8.77
CA THR A 37 2.36 -7.94 -9.27
C THR A 37 1.57 -7.30 -8.13
N ASN A 38 1.04 -8.11 -7.20
CA ASN A 38 0.31 -7.62 -6.05
C ASN A 38 1.19 -6.80 -5.11
N ARG A 39 2.45 -7.17 -4.91
CA ARG A 39 3.39 -6.33 -4.15
C ARG A 39 3.52 -4.94 -4.77
N LYS A 40 3.76 -4.84 -6.09
CA LYS A 40 3.85 -3.54 -6.78
C LYS A 40 2.56 -2.73 -6.64
N LEU A 41 1.40 -3.37 -6.77
CA LEU A 41 0.11 -2.73 -6.61
C LEU A 41 -0.10 -2.20 -5.20
N TRP A 42 0.21 -3.00 -4.18
CA TRP A 42 0.10 -2.59 -2.78
C TRP A 42 1.09 -1.50 -2.40
N ASP A 43 2.33 -1.57 -2.90
CA ASP A 43 3.34 -0.52 -2.69
C ASP A 43 2.89 0.81 -3.31
N ALA A 44 2.39 0.79 -4.55
CA ALA A 44 1.88 1.97 -5.24
C ALA A 44 0.62 2.53 -4.56
N TYR A 45 -0.31 1.66 -4.17
CA TYR A 45 -1.51 2.03 -3.42
C TYR A 45 -1.13 2.70 -2.10
N ALA A 46 -0.24 2.10 -1.30
CA ALA A 46 0.17 2.63 -0.01
C ALA A 46 0.90 3.97 -0.15
N ALA A 47 1.75 4.13 -1.18
CA ALA A 47 2.46 5.38 -1.45
C ALA A 47 1.53 6.51 -1.92
N ALA A 48 0.45 6.18 -2.64
CA ALA A 48 -0.51 7.14 -3.16
C ALA A 48 -1.70 7.40 -2.22
N TRP A 49 -1.79 6.68 -1.10
CA TRP A 49 -2.92 6.75 -0.19
C TRP A 49 -2.94 8.08 0.56
N ASP A 50 -4.09 8.75 0.49
CA ASP A 50 -4.41 9.95 1.25
C ASP A 50 -5.93 10.00 1.46
N PRO A 51 -6.44 10.42 2.64
CA PRO A 51 -7.88 10.50 2.89
C PRO A 51 -8.64 11.38 1.88
N SER A 52 -7.95 12.36 1.28
CA SER A 52 -8.51 13.27 0.29
C SER A 52 -8.45 12.76 -1.15
N ALA A 53 -7.74 11.66 -1.41
CA ALA A 53 -7.59 11.11 -2.75
C ALA A 53 -8.92 10.60 -3.31
N ASP A 54 -9.16 10.83 -4.60
CA ASP A 54 -10.45 10.52 -5.25
C ASP A 54 -10.78 9.03 -5.20
N PHE A 55 -9.77 8.16 -5.34
CA PHE A 55 -9.98 6.73 -5.27
C PHE A 55 -10.38 6.28 -3.85
N VAL A 56 -9.82 6.89 -2.79
CA VAL A 56 -10.19 6.63 -1.39
C VAL A 56 -11.63 7.05 -1.13
N LYS A 57 -12.00 8.28 -1.51
CA LYS A 57 -13.39 8.77 -1.42
C LYS A 57 -14.37 7.87 -2.16
N LYS A 58 -13.98 7.38 -3.35
CA LYS A 58 -14.79 6.46 -4.14
C LYS A 58 -14.95 5.12 -3.42
N MET A 59 -13.89 4.55 -2.85
CA MET A 59 -13.97 3.30 -2.09
C MET A 59 -14.85 3.44 -0.84
N SER A 60 -14.76 4.56 -0.13
CA SER A 60 -15.58 4.81 1.07
C SER A 60 -17.01 5.26 0.77
N SER A 61 -17.34 5.55 -0.49
CA SER A 61 -18.65 6.12 -0.88
C SER A 61 -19.85 5.23 -0.57
N SER A 62 -19.63 3.92 -0.52
CA SER A 62 -20.66 2.93 -0.16
C SER A 62 -20.80 2.70 1.34
N LEU A 63 -19.95 3.31 2.17
CA LEU A 63 -19.98 3.13 3.62
C LEU A 63 -20.98 4.10 4.28
N PRO A 64 -21.93 3.60 5.10
CA PRO A 64 -22.79 4.45 5.92
C PRO A 64 -21.95 5.30 6.91
N PRO A 65 -22.29 6.58 7.17
CA PRO A 65 -23.41 7.38 6.65
C PRO A 65 -23.05 8.25 5.42
N GLY A 66 -22.04 7.89 4.61
CA GLY A 66 -21.67 8.62 3.38
C GLY A 66 -20.18 8.96 3.29
N GLY A 67 -19.32 8.03 3.70
CA GLY A 67 -17.90 8.28 3.92
C GLY A 67 -17.66 8.75 5.35
N ALA A 68 -17.46 7.79 6.25
CA ALA A 68 -16.92 8.07 7.58
C ALA A 68 -15.63 8.89 7.47
N SER A 69 -15.23 9.57 8.55
CA SER A 69 -13.92 10.24 8.60
C SER A 69 -12.82 9.21 8.40
N ILE A 70 -12.33 9.06 7.16
CA ILE A 70 -11.22 8.19 6.81
C ILE A 70 -9.99 8.77 7.51
N ARG A 71 -9.49 8.06 8.53
CA ARG A 71 -8.33 8.48 9.34
C ARG A 71 -7.13 7.61 9.05
N HIS A 72 -7.38 6.32 8.85
CA HIS A 72 -6.38 5.31 8.59
C HIS A 72 -6.67 4.67 7.23
N VAL A 73 -5.64 4.07 6.65
CA VAL A 73 -5.82 3.11 5.57
C VAL A 73 -6.83 2.03 6.06
N GLY A 74 -7.57 1.42 5.15
CA GLY A 74 -8.51 0.36 5.50
C GLY A 74 -9.84 0.84 6.11
N ASP A 75 -9.95 2.09 6.58
CA ASP A 75 -11.24 2.69 6.96
C ASP A 75 -12.22 2.71 5.77
N GLU A 76 -11.71 2.67 4.54
CA GLU A 76 -12.54 2.55 3.33
C GLU A 76 -13.10 1.14 3.08
N TRP A 77 -12.74 0.13 3.88
CA TRP A 77 -13.18 -1.27 3.70
C TRP A 77 -14.34 -1.67 4.62
N SER A 78 -14.68 -0.87 5.63
CA SER A 78 -15.79 -1.16 6.55
C SER A 78 -16.26 0.11 7.24
N ASP A 79 -17.54 0.19 7.60
CA ASP A 79 -18.02 1.26 8.47
C ASP A 79 -17.53 1.07 9.92
N VAL A 80 -17.64 2.13 10.71
CA VAL A 80 -17.14 2.17 12.09
C VAL A 80 -17.90 1.19 12.98
N GLU A 81 -19.21 1.01 12.77
CA GLU A 81 -20.03 0.15 13.62
C GLU A 81 -19.68 -1.32 13.41
N SER A 82 -19.64 -1.76 12.15
CA SER A 82 -19.21 -3.12 11.78
C SER A 82 -17.77 -3.40 12.23
N PHE A 83 -16.88 -2.43 12.11
CA PHE A 83 -15.49 -2.58 12.58
C PHE A 83 -15.42 -2.76 14.10
N GLN A 84 -16.14 -1.93 14.86
CA GLN A 84 -16.18 -2.01 16.32
C GLN A 84 -16.86 -3.28 16.82
N GLU A 85 -17.87 -3.78 16.10
CA GLU A 85 -18.47 -5.10 16.37
C GLU A 85 -17.44 -6.22 16.27
N VAL A 86 -16.64 -6.26 15.20
CA VAL A 86 -15.58 -7.26 15.04
C VAL A 86 -14.54 -7.16 16.17
N LEU A 87 -14.12 -5.93 16.52
CA LEU A 87 -13.19 -5.74 17.64
C LEU A 87 -13.75 -6.31 18.95
N ARG A 88 -14.97 -5.90 19.29
CA ARG A 88 -15.63 -6.26 20.56
C ARG A 88 -15.91 -7.76 20.67
N ASP A 89 -16.40 -8.37 19.59
CA ASP A 89 -16.93 -9.72 19.67
C ASP A 89 -15.87 -10.78 19.39
N TRP A 90 -14.78 -10.43 18.68
CA TRP A 90 -13.79 -11.39 18.20
C TRP A 90 -12.34 -11.11 18.59
N ILE A 91 -11.95 -9.86 18.86
CA ILE A 91 -10.54 -9.52 19.13
C ILE A 91 -10.33 -9.25 20.62
N LEU A 92 -11.06 -8.29 21.18
CA LEU A 92 -10.92 -7.84 22.56
C LEU A 92 -11.10 -8.96 23.61
N PRO A 93 -12.01 -9.95 23.45
CA PRO A 93 -12.15 -11.04 24.41
C PRO A 93 -10.91 -11.92 24.53
N HIS A 94 -10.00 -11.85 23.55
CA HIS A 94 -8.80 -12.67 23.46
C HIS A 94 -7.49 -11.87 23.57
N ALA A 95 -7.55 -10.53 23.54
CA ALA A 95 -6.37 -9.66 23.54
C ALA A 95 -5.62 -9.68 24.89
N GLY A 96 -6.33 -9.65 26.03
CA GLY A 96 -5.71 -9.77 27.37
C GLY A 96 -4.52 -8.84 27.60
N ASN A 97 -3.39 -9.36 28.08
CA ASN A 97 -2.11 -8.61 28.10
C ASN A 97 -1.15 -9.13 27.01
N ALA A 98 -1.69 -9.64 25.91
CA ALA A 98 -0.88 -10.22 24.84
C ALA A 98 -0.22 -9.13 24.00
N ILE A 99 0.97 -9.43 23.48
CA ILE A 99 1.59 -8.63 22.42
C ILE A 99 0.84 -8.97 21.13
N VAL A 100 0.10 -7.99 20.61
CA VAL A 100 -0.68 -8.15 19.38
C VAL A 100 0.11 -7.57 18.20
N ALA A 101 0.17 -8.33 17.10
CA ALA A 101 0.68 -7.86 15.83
C ALA A 101 -0.47 -7.82 14.81
N GLU A 102 -0.58 -6.70 14.11
CA GLU A 102 -1.59 -6.50 13.08
C GLU A 102 -0.97 -6.78 11.71
N ILE A 103 -1.57 -7.70 10.94
CA ILE A 103 -1.11 -8.06 9.60
C ILE A 103 -2.24 -7.77 8.60
N GLY A 104 -1.99 -6.90 7.62
CA GLY A 104 -2.88 -6.72 6.47
C GLY A 104 -4.16 -5.91 6.71
N SER A 105 -4.21 -5.05 7.71
CA SER A 105 -5.41 -4.27 8.06
C SER A 105 -5.52 -2.90 7.40
N GLY A 106 -4.49 -2.50 6.65
CA GLY A 106 -4.37 -1.17 6.09
C GLY A 106 -4.00 -0.15 7.16
N GLY A 107 -2.76 -0.02 7.60
CA GLY A 107 -2.35 1.20 8.34
C GLY A 107 -2.68 1.30 9.83
N GLY A 108 -2.99 0.18 10.50
CA GLY A 108 -2.87 0.11 11.97
C GLY A 108 -4.14 0.40 12.76
N ARG A 109 -5.32 0.43 12.12
CA ARG A 109 -6.58 0.81 12.77
C ARG A 109 -6.96 -0.10 13.95
N VAL A 110 -6.60 -1.39 13.94
CA VAL A 110 -6.81 -2.28 15.10
C VAL A 110 -5.81 -1.95 16.20
N ALA A 111 -4.53 -1.78 15.88
CA ALA A 111 -3.49 -1.45 16.86
C ALA A 111 -3.77 -0.13 17.59
N VAL A 112 -4.26 0.89 16.88
CA VAL A 112 -4.66 2.17 17.47
C VAL A 112 -5.78 1.97 18.49
N GLU A 113 -6.82 1.21 18.15
CA GLU A 113 -7.94 0.94 19.06
C GLU A 113 -7.49 0.11 20.27
N LEU A 114 -6.67 -0.92 20.07
CA LEU A 114 -6.12 -1.72 21.17
C LEU A 114 -5.31 -0.85 22.13
N SER A 115 -4.40 -0.02 21.60
CA SER A 115 -3.59 0.90 22.41
C SER A 115 -4.46 1.86 23.23
N GLN A 116 -5.53 2.43 22.63
CA GLN A 116 -6.45 3.33 23.33
C GLN A 116 -7.29 2.63 24.42
N ASN A 117 -7.55 1.33 24.26
CA ASN A 117 -8.28 0.52 25.23
C ASN A 117 -7.37 -0.12 26.31
N GLY A 118 -6.08 0.25 26.34
CA GLY A 118 -5.13 -0.21 27.36
C GLY A 118 -4.44 -1.54 27.02
N TYR A 119 -4.52 -1.98 25.77
CA TYR A 119 -3.86 -3.17 25.24
C TYR A 119 -2.63 -2.73 24.43
N GLY A 120 -1.42 -2.88 24.97
CA GLY A 120 -0.17 -2.45 24.30
C GLY A 120 1.08 -2.92 25.02
#